data_AF-A0A397V1P9-F1
#
_entry.id   AF-A0A397V1P9-F1
#
_cell.length_a   1.000
_cell.length_b   1.000
_cell.length_c   1.000
_cell.angle_alpha   90.00
_cell.angle_beta   90.00
_cell.angle_gamma   90.00
#
_symmetry.space_group_name_H-M   'P 1'
#
loop_
_entity.id
_entity.type
_entity.pdbx_description
1 polymer ?
#
loop_
_entity_poly.entity_id
_entity_poly.type
_entity_poly.pdbx_seq_one_letter_code
_entity_poly.pdbx_strand_id
1 'polypeptide(L)'
;MFLNSNKKMDKIFPKDTIKNTVYSIGITNLKDNAADALALDAKYRIHKIIQEVNKFMCHSKRTKLTGEDINNALRVINVDPLYGFTLTLDQEKIISRCVCENTR
;
A
#
# COMPACT_ATOMS: atom_id res chain seq x y z
N MET A 1 -26.30 -3.02 -0.99
CA MET A 1 -26.35 -3.71 0.31
C MET A 1 -25.73 -2.82 1.36
N PHE A 2 -26.44 -2.65 2.46
CA PHE A 2 -26.22 -1.74 3.58
C PHE A 2 -24.75 -1.50 3.97
N LEU A 3 -24.33 -0.23 3.94
CA LEU A 3 -23.16 0.22 4.70
C LEU A 3 -23.57 0.21 6.17
N ASN A 4 -23.14 -0.83 6.89
CA ASN A 4 -23.36 -0.93 8.32
C ASN A 4 -22.53 0.15 9.03
N SER A 5 -23.23 1.10 9.65
CA SER A 5 -22.66 2.08 10.57
C SER A 5 -21.90 1.37 11.69
N ASN A 6 -20.68 1.84 11.99
CA ASN A 6 -19.70 1.34 12.98
C ASN A 6 -18.60 0.38 12.49
N LYS A 7 -18.11 0.52 11.26
CA LYS A 7 -16.74 0.04 10.98
C LYS A 7 -15.76 1.06 11.51
N LYS A 8 -15.23 0.85 12.73
CA LYS A 8 -14.01 1.52 13.20
C LYS A 8 -13.03 1.40 12.04
N MET A 9 -12.56 2.52 11.46
CA MET A 9 -11.61 2.48 10.35
C MET A 9 -10.41 1.66 10.80
N ASP A 10 -10.36 0.39 10.39
CA ASP A 10 -9.41 -0.58 10.95
C ASP A 10 -8.01 -0.01 10.76
N LYS A 11 -7.37 0.42 11.85
CA LYS A 11 -6.02 0.95 11.83
C LYS A 11 -5.13 -0.25 11.55
N ILE A 12 -4.67 -0.35 10.31
CA ILE A 12 -3.71 -1.38 9.89
C ILE A 12 -2.34 -1.09 10.53
N PHE A 13 -2.02 0.19 10.73
CA PHE A 13 -0.79 0.62 11.39
C PHE A 13 -1.02 0.85 12.88
N PRO A 14 -0.20 0.25 13.76
CA PRO A 14 -0.22 0.58 15.18
C PRO A 14 0.34 1.99 15.39
N LYS A 15 -0.18 2.67 16.42
CA LYS A 15 0.25 4.04 16.77
C LYS A 15 1.75 4.11 17.05
N ASP A 16 2.30 3.06 17.62
CA ASP A 16 3.71 2.98 18.00
C ASP A 16 4.63 3.01 16.76
N THR A 17 4.24 2.40 15.65
CA THR A 17 5.01 2.48 14.40
C THR A 17 5.08 3.92 13.89
N ILE A 18 3.96 4.64 13.88
CA ILE A 18 3.92 6.04 13.45
C ILE A 18 4.77 6.91 14.40
N LYS A 19 4.65 6.71 15.71
CA LYS A 19 5.47 7.42 16.70
C LYS A 19 6.96 7.15 16.52
N ASN A 20 7.36 5.91 16.24
CA ASN A 20 8.75 5.53 16.01
C ASN A 20 9.31 6.16 14.72
N THR A 21 8.54 6.22 13.64
CA THR A 21 8.94 6.93 12.41
C THR A 21 9.12 8.42 12.67
N VAL A 22 8.19 9.04 13.41
CA VAL A 22 8.26 10.48 13.75
C VAL A 22 9.43 10.78 14.70
N TYR A 23 9.73 9.87 15.63
CA TYR A 23 10.92 9.94 16.49
C TYR A 23 12.22 9.86 15.68
N SER A 24 12.29 8.99 14.66
CA SER A 24 13.48 8.92 13.78
C SER A 24 13.75 10.19 12.97
N ILE A 25 12.72 11.05 12.79
CA ILE A 25 12.84 12.36 12.13
C ILE A 25 13.24 13.46 13.13
N GLY A 26 13.25 13.16 14.44
CA GLY A 26 13.63 14.10 15.51
C GLY A 26 12.46 14.76 16.24
N ILE A 27 11.22 14.35 15.96
CA ILE A 27 10.03 14.84 16.67
C ILE A 27 9.72 13.89 17.84
N THR A 28 9.94 14.36 19.06
CA THR A 28 9.87 13.53 20.27
C THR A 28 8.46 13.37 20.84
N ASN A 29 7.59 14.37 20.69
CA ASN A 29 6.26 14.38 21.30
C ASN A 29 5.14 14.58 20.26
N LEU A 30 4.61 13.48 19.73
CA LEU A 30 3.45 13.49 18.84
C LEU A 30 2.15 13.20 19.62
N LYS A 31 1.14 14.07 19.46
CA LYS A 31 -0.19 13.87 20.06
C LYS A 31 -0.86 12.62 19.46
N ASP A 32 -1.55 11.84 20.29
CA ASP A 32 -2.22 10.61 19.86
C ASP A 32 -3.25 10.83 18.74
N ASN A 33 -3.98 11.94 18.76
CA ASN A 33 -4.94 12.27 17.70
C ASN A 33 -4.25 12.51 16.34
N ALA A 34 -3.03 13.07 16.34
CA ALA A 34 -2.26 13.29 15.13
C ALA A 34 -1.65 11.98 14.62
N ALA A 35 -1.15 11.12 15.52
CA ALA A 35 -0.69 9.78 15.18
C ALA A 35 -1.81 8.95 14.52
N ASP A 36 -3.04 9.09 15.02
CA ASP A 36 -4.22 8.43 14.49
C ASP A 36 -4.60 8.90 13.08
N ALA A 37 -4.56 10.22 12.85
CA ALA A 37 -4.81 10.78 11.52
C ALA A 37 -3.75 10.34 10.50
N LEU A 38 -2.47 10.35 10.90
CA LEU A 38 -1.36 9.90 10.05
C LEU A 38 -1.44 8.40 9.71
N ALA A 39 -1.85 7.56 10.66
CA ALA A 39 -2.07 6.14 10.40
C ALA A 39 -3.16 5.90 9.35
N LEU A 40 -4.22 6.71 9.35
CA LEU A 40 -5.29 6.65 8.36
C LEU A 40 -4.82 7.15 6.98
N ASP A 41 -4.02 8.22 6.92
CA ASP A 41 -3.45 8.71 5.65
C ASP A 41 -2.49 7.69 5.02
N ALA A 42 -1.60 7.09 5.82
CA ALA A 42 -0.70 6.05 5.36
C ALA A 42 -1.46 4.84 4.79
N LYS A 43 -2.52 4.40 5.50
CA LYS A 43 -3.42 3.36 5.01
C LYS A 43 -4.05 3.72 3.67
N TYR A 44 -4.57 4.94 3.54
CA TYR A 44 -5.19 5.42 2.31
C TYR A 44 -4.21 5.39 1.13
N ARG A 45 -2.99 5.91 1.33
CA ARG A 45 -1.94 5.91 0.30
C ARG A 45 -1.58 4.51 -0.19
N ILE A 46 -1.46 3.54 0.72
CA ILE A 46 -1.17 2.15 0.34
C ILE A 46 -2.32 1.54 -0.46
N HIS A 47 -3.57 1.76 -0.06
CA HIS A 47 -4.73 1.27 -0.82
C HIS A 47 -4.78 1.88 -2.23
N LYS A 48 -4.47 3.17 -2.35
CA LYS A 48 -4.40 3.85 -3.64
C LYS A 48 -3.34 3.21 -4.55
N ILE A 49 -2.15 2.92 -4.01
CA ILE A 49 -1.09 2.22 -4.76
C ILE A 49 -1.59 0.84 -5.21
N ILE A 50 -2.15 0.04 -4.30
CA ILE A 50 -2.66 -1.31 -4.62
C ILE A 50 -3.71 -1.26 -5.75
N GLN A 51 -4.60 -0.27 -5.74
CA GLN A 51 -5.60 -0.10 -6.79
C GLN A 51 -4.97 0.19 -8.17
N GLU A 52 -3.97 1.08 -8.24
CA GLU A 52 -3.28 1.34 -9.51
C GLU A 52 -2.47 0.14 -9.99
N VAL A 53 -1.79 -0.54 -9.07
CA VAL A 53 -1.00 -1.75 -9.32
C VAL A 53 -1.87 -2.86 -9.94
N ASN A 54 -3.09 -3.03 -9.44
CA ASN A 54 -4.05 -4.00 -10.01
C ASN A 54 -4.43 -3.65 -11.47
N LYS A 55 -4.50 -2.37 -11.84
CA LYS A 55 -4.79 -1.98 -13.23
C LYS A 55 -3.67 -2.41 -14.17
N PHE A 56 -2.41 -2.23 -13.79
CA PHE A 56 -1.25 -2.67 -14.60
C PHE A 56 -1.19 -4.20 -14.74
N MET A 57 -1.49 -4.92 -13.66
CA MET A 57 -1.57 -6.37 -13.67
C MET A 57 -2.68 -6.88 -14.62
N CYS A 58 -3.89 -6.30 -14.54
CA CYS A 58 -5.01 -6.70 -15.39
C CYS A 58 -4.80 -6.27 -16.85
N HIS A 59 -4.20 -5.11 -17.10
CA HIS A 59 -3.85 -4.67 -18.45
C HIS A 59 -2.83 -5.61 -19.11
N SER A 60 -1.92 -6.18 -18.31
CA SER A 60 -0.95 -7.18 -18.74
C SER A 60 -1.53 -8.60 -18.90
N LYS A 61 -2.85 -8.80 -18.65
CA LYS A 61 -3.52 -10.11 -18.66
C LYS A 61 -2.90 -11.15 -17.73
N ARG A 62 -2.23 -10.70 -16.66
CA ARG A 62 -1.59 -11.57 -15.66
C ARG A 62 -2.45 -11.65 -14.40
N THR A 63 -2.37 -12.78 -13.70
CA THR A 63 -2.96 -12.99 -12.37
C THR A 63 -1.91 -13.00 -11.25
N LYS A 64 -0.65 -12.85 -11.64
CA LYS A 64 0.48 -12.68 -10.73
C LYS A 64 0.99 -11.26 -10.89
N LEU A 65 1.06 -10.58 -9.76
CA LEU A 65 1.65 -9.27 -9.69
C LEU A 65 3.17 -9.37 -9.73
N THR A 66 3.82 -8.48 -10.45
CA THR A 66 5.28 -8.40 -10.52
C THR A 66 5.78 -7.08 -9.92
N GLY A 67 7.07 -7.02 -9.54
CA GLY A 67 7.69 -5.77 -9.09
C GLY A 67 7.64 -4.67 -10.15
N GLU A 68 7.56 -5.03 -11.43
CA GLU A 68 7.41 -4.09 -12.54
C GLU A 68 6.03 -3.40 -12.53
N ASP A 69 4.94 -4.12 -12.22
CA ASP A 69 3.60 -3.53 -12.06
C ASP A 69 3.59 -2.48 -10.94
N ILE A 70 4.30 -2.76 -9.85
CA ILE A 70 4.44 -1.85 -8.71
C ILE A 70 5.22 -0.59 -9.12
N ASN A 71 6.36 -0.77 -9.79
CA ASN A 71 7.17 0.36 -10.26
C ASN A 71 6.42 1.24 -11.27
N ASN A 72 5.63 0.65 -12.16
CA ASN A 72 4.81 1.39 -13.11
C ASN A 72 3.67 2.17 -12.42
N ALA A 73 3.02 1.56 -11.42
CA ALA A 73 2.00 2.25 -10.63
C ALA A 73 2.57 3.42 -9.82
N LEU A 74 3.76 3.26 -9.23
CA LEU A 74 4.43 4.33 -8.49
C LEU A 74 4.71 5.54 -9.41
N ARG A 75 5.18 5.29 -10.65
CA ARG A 75 5.38 6.34 -11.66
C ARG A 75 4.10 7.10 -11.97
N VAL A 76 2.96 6.43 -12.10
CA VAL A 76 1.65 7.09 -12.34
C VAL A 76 1.22 7.97 -11.16
N ILE A 77 1.55 7.55 -9.95
CA ILE A 77 1.21 8.30 -8.72
C ILE A 77 2.23 9.44 -8.45
N ASN A 78 3.23 9.63 -9.33
CA ASN A 78 4.34 10.57 -9.16
C ASN A 78 5.18 10.28 -7.90
N VAL A 79 5.36 9.00 -7.59
CA VAL A 79 6.27 8.53 -6.55
C VAL A 79 7.43 7.82 -7.22
N ASP A 80 8.63 8.02 -6.70
CA ASP A 80 9.81 7.35 -7.23
C ASP A 80 9.69 5.83 -7.14
N PRO A 81 10.11 5.09 -8.18
CA PRO A 81 10.06 3.65 -8.17
C PRO A 81 11.02 3.06 -7.13
N LEU A 82 10.75 1.83 -6.71
CA LEU A 82 11.59 1.14 -5.73
C LEU A 82 12.73 0.43 -6.47
N TYR A 83 13.93 1.01 -6.37
CA TYR A 83 15.15 0.43 -6.92
C TYR A 83 15.59 -0.80 -6.11
N GLY A 84 16.13 -1.82 -6.78
CA GLY A 84 16.61 -3.05 -6.14
C GLY A 84 15.55 -4.14 -5.91
N PHE A 85 14.28 -3.88 -6.27
CA PHE A 85 13.18 -4.85 -6.17
C PHE A 85 12.75 -5.42 -7.54
N THR A 86 13.58 -5.27 -8.56
CA THR A 86 13.39 -5.84 -9.89
C THR A 86 14.02 -7.23 -9.97
N LEU A 87 13.21 -8.25 -9.68
CA LEU A 87 13.33 -9.64 -10.14
C LEU A 87 14.77 -10.15 -10.43
N THR A 88 15.55 -10.38 -9.38
CA THR A 88 16.64 -11.37 -9.43
C THR A 88 16.10 -12.68 -8.86
N LEU A 89 15.73 -13.59 -9.76
CA LEU A 89 15.58 -15.06 -9.73
C LEU A 89 15.18 -15.84 -8.44
N ASP A 90 14.99 -15.24 -7.27
CA ASP A 90 14.76 -15.94 -5.99
C ASP A 90 13.49 -15.49 -5.23
N GLN A 91 12.70 -14.55 -5.78
CA GLN A 91 11.49 -14.01 -5.12
C GLN A 91 10.16 -14.56 -5.66
N GLU A 92 10.16 -15.77 -6.25
CA GLU A 92 8.95 -16.43 -6.78
C GLU A 92 7.80 -16.58 -5.77
N LYS A 93 8.04 -16.39 -4.46
CA LYS A 93 7.03 -16.54 -3.41
C LYS A 93 6.29 -15.28 -2.99
N ILE A 94 6.70 -14.07 -3.41
CA ILE A 94 6.17 -12.85 -2.76
C ILE A 94 4.74 -12.50 -3.21
N ILE A 95 4.29 -12.93 -4.40
CA ILE A 95 2.97 -12.51 -4.88
C ILE A 95 2.16 -13.67 -5.49
N SER A 96 1.78 -14.61 -4.61
CA SER A 96 0.99 -15.78 -4.96
C SER A 96 -0.48 -15.65 -4.56
N ARG A 97 -1.19 -14.73 -5.22
CA ARG A 97 -2.66 -14.62 -5.45
C ARG A 97 -3.12 -13.17 -5.42
N CYS A 98 -3.00 -12.46 -6.53
CA CYS A 98 -3.84 -11.29 -6.78
C CYS A 98 -4.85 -11.70 -7.85
N VAL A 99 -6.11 -11.83 -7.48
CA VAL A 99 -7.17 -12.13 -8.45
C VAL A 99 -7.49 -10.81 -9.16
N CYS A 100 -7.30 -10.75 -10.48
CA CYS A 100 -8.04 -9.78 -11.28
C CYS A 100 -9.51 -10.18 -11.16
N GLU A 101 -10.21 -9.64 -10.17
CA GLU A 101 -11.67 -9.61 -10.17
C GLU A 101 -12.07 -8.62 -11.28
N ASN A 102 -11.94 -9.08 -12.52
CA ASN A 102 -12.62 -8.48 -13.65
C ASN A 102 -14.08 -8.94 -13.54
N THR A 103 -14.82 -8.38 -12.58
CA THR A 103 -16.28 -8.39 -12.66
C THR A 103 -16.63 -7.51 -13.85
N ARG A 104 -17.19 -8.15 -14.88
CA ARG A 104 -17.85 -7.49 -16.01
C ARG A 104 -18.75 -6.35 -15.56
#